data_AF-A0A8W8L069-F1
#
_entry.id   AF-A0A8W8L069-F1
#
_cell.length_a   1.000
_cell.length_b   1.000
_cell.length_c   1.000
_cell.angle_alpha   90.00
_cell.angle_beta   90.00
_cell.angle_gamma   90.00
#
_symmetry.space_group_name_H-M   'P 1'
#
loop_
_entity.id
_entity.type
_entity.pdbx_description
1 polymer ?
#
loop_
_entity_poly.entity_id
_entity_poly.type
_entity_poly.pdbx_seq_one_letter_code
_entity_poly.pdbx_strand_id
1 'polypeptide(L)'
;EDQQNSLEYLKKAHKFATESNDRVLEGQAAYRLGQAYDKIGEGETALEYLNNYLDTCNATKDSDGIGKACDAIAKSYARQGKLEKSIDYLMKFVEVTEQSGEEKGLSKACHNLGNIFNSLGRYEEATEYFSKAYNIARSMGDLESINTNRVQYGISMAHKMLKGLSEHIVMGTRPALERLCEWKDARTDDFKKPFPEPKVEEPPAPSAPKEEAEKPASEKAESSKGEEAS
;
A
#
# COMPACT_ATOMS: atom_id res chain seq x y z
N GLU A 1 39.50 3.00 1.34
CA GLU A 1 40.44 2.05 2.00
C GLU A 1 39.74 1.07 2.94
N ASP A 2 38.93 1.54 3.90
CA ASP A 2 38.36 0.66 4.94
C ASP A 2 37.45 -0.47 4.40
N GLN A 3 36.58 -0.18 3.42
CA GLN A 3 35.72 -1.19 2.79
C GLN A 3 36.49 -2.24 1.96
N GLN A 4 37.56 -1.82 1.27
CA GLN A 4 38.39 -2.71 0.45
C GLN A 4 39.18 -3.68 1.34
N ASN A 5 39.75 -3.17 2.43
CA ASN A 5 40.46 -3.99 3.42
C ASN A 5 39.52 -4.97 4.10
N SER A 6 38.31 -4.52 4.49
CA SER A 6 37.27 -5.40 5.04
C SER A 6 36.92 -6.55 4.09
N LEU A 7 36.76 -6.27 2.80
CA LEU A 7 36.49 -7.29 1.79
C LEU A 7 37.62 -8.32 1.67
N GLU A 8 38.87 -7.89 1.76
CA GLU A 8 40.03 -8.79 1.72
C GLU A 8 40.05 -9.75 2.92
N TYR A 9 39.79 -9.26 4.13
CA TYR A 9 39.68 -10.10 5.32
C TYR A 9 38.51 -11.09 5.22
N LEU A 10 37.36 -10.66 4.71
CA LEU A 10 36.20 -11.53 4.51
C LEU A 10 36.48 -12.63 3.47
N LYS A 11 37.22 -12.32 2.40
CA LYS A 11 37.66 -13.33 1.41
C LYS A 11 38.59 -14.36 2.02
N LYS A 12 39.56 -13.92 2.83
CA LYS A 12 40.47 -14.81 3.57
C LYS A 12 39.69 -15.71 4.54
N ALA A 13 38.73 -15.15 5.27
CA ALA A 13 37.87 -15.90 6.19
C ALA A 13 37.02 -16.94 5.46
N HIS A 14 36.41 -16.58 4.33
CA HIS A 14 35.65 -17.53 3.51
C HIS A 14 36.53 -18.66 2.99
N LYS A 15 37.73 -18.35 2.48
CA LYS A 15 38.67 -19.37 2.01
C LYS A 15 39.02 -20.37 3.13
N PHE A 16 39.33 -19.87 4.32
CA PHE A 16 39.59 -20.72 5.48
C PHE A 16 38.37 -21.59 5.84
N ALA A 17 37.17 -21.01 5.80
CA ALA A 17 35.93 -21.74 6.05
C ALA A 17 35.70 -22.88 5.03
N THR A 18 35.89 -22.61 3.74
CA THR A 18 35.82 -23.64 2.69
C THR A 18 36.88 -24.74 2.91
N GLU A 19 38.11 -24.39 3.26
CA GLU A 19 39.19 -25.36 3.56
C GLU A 19 38.90 -26.22 4.80
N SER A 20 38.15 -25.68 5.77
CA SER A 20 37.75 -26.41 6.98
C SER A 20 36.68 -27.48 6.74
N ASN A 21 36.05 -27.50 5.56
CA ASN A 21 34.89 -28.36 5.23
C ASN A 21 33.69 -28.22 6.19
N ASP A 22 33.63 -27.13 6.97
CA ASP A 22 32.46 -26.78 7.77
C ASP A 22 31.49 -25.95 6.92
N ARG A 23 30.45 -26.61 6.41
CA ARG A 23 29.43 -26.00 5.56
C ARG A 23 28.69 -24.85 6.23
N VAL A 24 28.48 -24.92 7.56
CA VAL A 24 27.80 -23.85 8.30
C VAL A 24 28.69 -22.63 8.38
N LEU A 25 29.98 -22.83 8.71
CA LEU A 25 30.96 -21.75 8.75
C LEU A 25 31.16 -21.11 7.38
N GLU A 26 31.22 -21.92 6.31
CA GLU A 26 31.29 -21.45 4.93
C GLU A 26 30.08 -20.59 4.57
N GLY A 27 28.86 -21.07 4.87
CA GLY A 27 27.64 -20.30 4.64
C GLY A 27 27.64 -18.95 5.38
N GLN A 28 28.07 -18.92 6.65
CA GLN A 28 28.16 -17.68 7.41
C GLN A 28 29.19 -16.70 6.82
N ALA A 29 30.34 -17.21 6.36
CA ALA A 29 31.33 -16.39 5.69
C ALA A 29 30.80 -15.85 4.35
N ALA A 30 30.08 -16.68 3.58
CA ALA A 30 29.41 -16.28 2.34
C ALA A 30 28.38 -15.18 2.61
N TYR A 31 27.54 -15.32 3.64
CA TYR A 31 26.59 -14.26 4.02
C TYR A 31 27.26 -12.90 4.25
N ARG A 32 28.38 -12.88 4.99
CA ARG A 32 29.13 -11.65 5.28
C ARG A 32 29.74 -11.05 4.01
N LEU A 33 30.30 -11.89 3.13
CA LEU A 33 30.81 -11.45 1.82
C LEU A 33 29.70 -10.87 0.96
N GLY A 34 28.55 -11.55 0.86
CA GLY A 34 27.39 -11.08 0.13
C GLY A 34 26.93 -9.69 0.60
N GLN A 35 26.83 -9.48 1.90
CA GLN A 35 26.52 -8.16 2.47
C GLN A 35 27.58 -7.10 2.16
N ALA A 36 28.87 -7.47 2.12
CA ALA A 36 29.95 -6.54 1.80
C ALA A 36 29.94 -6.14 0.33
N TYR A 37 29.78 -7.11 -0.58
CA TYR A 37 29.63 -6.86 -2.03
C TYR A 37 28.42 -5.97 -2.34
N ASP A 38 27.29 -6.22 -1.68
CA ASP A 38 26.08 -5.42 -1.84
C ASP A 38 26.25 -3.95 -1.40
N LYS A 39 27.12 -3.69 -0.42
CA LYS A 39 27.43 -2.33 0.05
C LYS A 39 28.35 -1.56 -0.89
N ILE A 40 29.21 -2.25 -1.65
CA ILE A 40 30.12 -1.61 -2.62
C ILE A 40 29.52 -1.52 -4.03
N GLY A 41 28.25 -1.96 -4.21
CA GLY A 41 27.52 -1.87 -5.47
C GLY A 41 27.67 -3.09 -6.39
N GLU A 42 28.40 -4.13 -5.95
CA GLU A 42 28.63 -5.38 -6.69
C GLU A 42 27.45 -6.34 -6.48
N GLY A 43 26.27 -5.96 -6.97
CA GLY A 43 25.01 -6.65 -6.67
C GLY A 43 24.92 -8.09 -7.20
N GLU A 44 25.53 -8.40 -8.34
CA GLU A 44 25.53 -9.77 -8.89
C GLU A 44 26.37 -10.71 -8.02
N THR A 45 27.61 -10.30 -7.72
CA THR A 45 28.50 -11.03 -6.80
C THR A 45 27.85 -11.19 -5.42
N ALA A 46 27.18 -10.15 -4.92
CA ALA A 46 26.45 -10.23 -3.66
C ALA A 46 25.40 -11.34 -3.66
N LEU A 47 24.58 -11.40 -4.71
CA LEU A 47 23.54 -12.40 -4.87
C LEU A 47 24.10 -13.82 -4.95
N GLU A 48 25.25 -14.04 -5.57
CA GLU A 48 25.89 -15.36 -5.60
C GLU A 48 26.20 -15.87 -4.18
N TYR A 49 26.88 -15.06 -3.37
CA TYR A 49 27.22 -15.43 -2.00
C TYR A 49 25.99 -15.55 -1.09
N LEU A 50 25.00 -14.67 -1.26
CA LEU A 50 23.77 -14.73 -0.46
C LEU A 50 22.90 -15.95 -0.82
N ASN A 51 22.86 -16.38 -2.09
CA ASN A 51 22.16 -17.59 -2.50
C ASN A 51 22.88 -18.85 -1.97
N ASN A 52 24.21 -18.89 -1.99
CA ASN A 52 24.97 -19.98 -1.36
C ASN A 52 24.62 -20.10 0.15
N TYR A 53 24.59 -18.97 0.86
CA TYR A 53 24.15 -18.97 2.26
C TYR A 53 22.71 -19.48 2.43
N LEU A 54 21.78 -19.02 1.57
CA LEU A 54 20.40 -19.50 1.57
C LEU A 54 20.32 -21.01 1.37
N ASP A 55 21.08 -21.57 0.43
CA ASP A 55 21.13 -23.01 0.16
C ASP A 55 21.66 -23.79 1.37
N THR A 56 22.67 -23.26 2.05
CA THR A 56 23.19 -23.82 3.30
C THR A 56 22.12 -23.83 4.39
N CYS A 57 21.43 -22.71 4.61
CA CYS A 57 20.36 -22.63 5.61
C CYS A 57 19.16 -23.53 5.27
N ASN A 58 18.81 -23.69 3.99
CA ASN A 58 17.81 -24.66 3.55
C ASN A 58 18.25 -26.09 3.88
N ALA A 59 19.52 -26.44 3.60
CA ALA A 59 20.05 -27.77 3.87
C ALA A 59 20.09 -28.10 5.37
N THR A 60 20.34 -27.11 6.23
CA THR A 60 20.36 -27.26 7.69
C THR A 60 18.99 -27.03 8.35
N LYS A 61 17.96 -26.63 7.57
CA LYS A 61 16.63 -26.24 8.06
C LYS A 61 16.68 -25.08 9.09
N ASP A 62 17.65 -24.19 8.93
CA ASP A 62 17.82 -22.99 9.77
C ASP A 62 16.86 -21.89 9.30
N SER A 63 15.69 -21.79 9.95
CA SER A 63 14.65 -20.82 9.58
C SER A 63 15.09 -19.36 9.76
N ASP A 64 15.87 -19.06 10.81
CA ASP A 64 16.41 -17.71 11.05
C ASP A 64 17.45 -17.33 9.97
N GLY A 65 18.32 -18.26 9.61
CA GLY A 65 19.28 -18.08 8.53
C GLY A 65 18.62 -17.90 7.15
N ILE A 66 17.57 -18.69 6.85
CA ILE A 66 16.75 -18.51 5.63
C ILE A 66 16.16 -17.10 5.61
N GLY A 67 15.59 -16.63 6.71
CA GLY A 67 15.02 -15.29 6.81
C GLY A 67 16.03 -14.17 6.59
N LYS A 68 17.23 -14.29 7.19
CA LYS A 68 18.34 -13.35 6.97
C LYS A 68 18.80 -13.32 5.52
N ALA A 69 18.92 -14.49 4.88
CA ALA A 69 19.31 -14.59 3.48
C ALA A 69 18.27 -13.94 2.58
N CYS A 70 16.99 -14.26 2.77
CA CYS A 70 15.88 -13.68 2.02
C CYS A 70 15.82 -12.14 2.17
N ASP A 71 15.95 -11.60 3.38
CA ASP A 71 16.00 -10.14 3.62
C ASP A 71 17.18 -9.48 2.88
N ALA A 72 18.36 -10.09 2.91
CA ALA A 72 19.55 -9.55 2.25
C ALA A 72 19.43 -9.60 0.71
N ILE A 73 18.94 -10.73 0.17
CA ILE A 73 18.71 -10.90 -1.28
C ILE A 73 17.65 -9.89 -1.76
N ALA A 74 16.56 -9.76 -1.02
CA ALA A 74 15.51 -8.80 -1.34
C ALA A 74 16.05 -7.37 -1.39
N LYS A 75 16.86 -6.96 -0.41
CA LYS A 75 17.51 -5.63 -0.40
C LYS A 75 18.44 -5.43 -1.60
N SER A 76 19.21 -6.45 -1.99
CA SER A 76 20.08 -6.36 -3.15
C SER A 76 19.28 -6.20 -4.46
N TYR A 77 18.21 -6.99 -4.64
CA TYR A 77 17.32 -6.81 -5.78
C TYR A 77 16.63 -5.44 -5.81
N ALA A 78 16.19 -4.93 -4.66
CA ALA A 78 15.58 -3.61 -4.56
C ALA A 78 16.54 -2.49 -4.98
N ARG A 79 17.83 -2.57 -4.56
CA ARG A 79 18.87 -1.60 -5.00
C ARG A 79 19.13 -1.66 -6.50
N GLN A 80 18.96 -2.82 -7.11
CA GLN A 80 19.07 -3.01 -8.56
C GLN A 80 17.77 -2.62 -9.31
N GLY A 81 16.74 -2.14 -8.62
CA GLY A 81 15.44 -1.81 -9.22
C GLY A 81 14.58 -3.02 -9.60
N LYS A 82 15.00 -4.24 -9.25
CA LYS A 82 14.28 -5.50 -9.54
C LYS A 82 13.27 -5.78 -8.43
N LEU A 83 12.26 -4.92 -8.30
CA LEU A 83 11.33 -4.90 -7.17
C LEU A 83 10.45 -6.16 -7.07
N GLU A 84 10.05 -6.75 -8.19
CA GLU A 84 9.25 -7.98 -8.22
C GLU A 84 10.03 -9.15 -7.61
N LYS A 85 11.31 -9.31 -7.97
CA LYS A 85 12.17 -10.34 -7.35
C LYS A 85 12.35 -10.08 -5.86
N SER A 86 12.46 -8.81 -5.46
CA SER A 86 12.55 -8.45 -4.05
C SER A 86 11.31 -8.87 -3.26
N ILE A 87 10.11 -8.68 -3.85
CA ILE A 87 8.85 -9.16 -3.29
C ILE A 87 8.87 -10.68 -3.12
N ASP A 88 9.28 -11.44 -4.15
CA ASP A 88 9.31 -12.92 -4.08
C ASP A 88 10.13 -13.43 -2.88
N TYR A 89 11.32 -12.85 -2.66
CA TYR A 89 12.17 -13.24 -1.52
C TYR A 89 11.61 -12.80 -0.17
N LEU A 90 10.95 -11.63 -0.09
CA LEU A 90 10.28 -11.22 1.15
C LEU A 90 9.04 -12.06 1.44
N MET A 91 8.30 -12.49 0.43
CA MET A 91 7.18 -13.43 0.59
C MET A 91 7.67 -14.78 1.12
N LYS A 92 8.80 -15.28 0.62
CA LYS A 92 9.46 -16.46 1.20
C LYS A 92 9.87 -16.24 2.66
N PHE A 93 10.36 -15.05 3.01
CA PHE A 93 10.69 -14.71 4.40
C PHE A 93 9.44 -14.70 5.31
N VAL A 94 8.33 -14.13 4.83
CA VAL A 94 7.03 -14.20 5.53
C VAL A 94 6.62 -15.65 5.76
N GLU A 95 6.65 -16.50 4.73
CA GLU A 95 6.27 -17.91 4.84
C GLU A 95 7.10 -18.66 5.89
N VAL A 96 8.42 -18.49 5.87
CA VAL A 96 9.33 -19.18 6.80
C VAL A 96 9.14 -18.69 8.24
N THR A 97 8.90 -17.39 8.44
CA THR A 97 8.67 -16.83 9.79
C THR A 97 7.30 -17.19 10.34
N GLU A 98 6.28 -17.29 9.49
CA GLU A 98 4.97 -17.83 9.87
C GLU A 98 5.05 -19.31 10.27
N GLN A 99 5.77 -20.14 9.50
CA GLN A 99 5.94 -21.56 9.80
C GLN A 99 6.76 -21.81 11.09
N SER A 100 7.75 -20.97 11.36
CA SER A 100 8.61 -21.09 12.55
C SER A 100 8.06 -20.38 13.80
N GLY A 101 7.05 -19.53 13.64
CA GLY A 101 6.49 -18.71 14.73
C GLY A 101 7.40 -17.55 15.16
N GLU A 102 8.33 -17.14 14.32
CA GLU A 102 9.30 -16.09 14.63
C GLU A 102 8.70 -14.70 14.34
N GLU A 103 8.01 -14.15 15.34
CA GLU A 103 7.23 -12.92 15.20
C GLU A 103 8.06 -11.68 14.81
N LYS A 104 9.32 -11.59 15.25
CA LYS A 104 10.16 -10.42 14.97
C LYS A 104 10.59 -10.37 13.51
N GLY A 105 11.00 -11.49 12.92
CA GLY A 105 11.26 -11.59 11.49
C GLY A 105 10.01 -11.44 10.66
N LEU A 106 8.86 -11.96 11.10
CA LEU A 106 7.58 -11.74 10.39
C LEU A 106 7.23 -10.25 10.32
N SER A 107 7.32 -9.54 11.45
CA SER A 107 7.13 -8.09 11.52
C SER A 107 8.07 -7.35 10.57
N LYS A 108 9.36 -7.72 10.56
CA LYS A 108 10.37 -7.14 9.68
C LYS A 108 10.10 -7.43 8.20
N ALA A 109 9.71 -8.65 7.84
CA ALA A 109 9.39 -9.04 6.48
C ALA A 109 8.18 -8.25 5.95
N CYS A 110 7.12 -8.14 6.75
CA CYS A 110 5.95 -7.32 6.43
C CYS A 110 6.32 -5.84 6.29
N HIS A 111 7.15 -5.28 7.19
CA HIS A 111 7.61 -3.90 7.06
C HIS A 111 8.33 -3.66 5.72
N ASN A 112 9.24 -4.56 5.34
CA ASN A 112 9.97 -4.44 4.08
C ASN A 112 9.06 -4.56 2.85
N LEU A 113 8.07 -5.47 2.87
CA LEU A 113 7.07 -5.56 1.81
C LEU A 113 6.28 -4.26 1.69
N GLY A 114 5.86 -3.69 2.83
CA GLY A 114 5.19 -2.40 2.88
C GLY A 114 5.99 -1.30 2.17
N ASN A 115 7.30 -1.24 2.43
CA ASN A 115 8.18 -0.26 1.78
C ASN A 115 8.22 -0.44 0.26
N ILE A 116 8.30 -1.68 -0.24
CA ILE A 116 8.36 -1.96 -1.69
C ILE A 116 7.02 -1.67 -2.36
N PHE A 117 5.91 -2.10 -1.77
CA PHE A 117 4.59 -1.79 -2.36
C PHE A 117 4.34 -0.29 -2.38
N ASN A 118 4.79 0.43 -1.36
CA ASN A 118 4.67 1.89 -1.32
C ASN A 118 5.52 2.55 -2.43
N SER A 119 6.74 2.07 -2.69
CA SER A 119 7.57 2.62 -3.78
C SER A 119 7.01 2.30 -5.18
N LEU A 120 6.28 1.18 -5.32
CA LEU A 120 5.56 0.81 -6.54
C LEU A 120 4.23 1.56 -6.75
N GLY A 121 3.80 2.42 -5.82
CA GLY A 121 2.49 3.07 -5.89
C GLY A 121 1.28 2.15 -5.59
N ARG A 122 1.56 0.96 -5.08
CA ARG A 122 0.59 -0.06 -4.64
C ARG A 122 0.23 0.19 -3.17
N TYR A 123 -0.36 1.35 -2.91
CA TYR A 123 -0.53 1.87 -1.55
C TYR A 123 -1.46 1.03 -0.67
N GLU A 124 -2.43 0.34 -1.25
CA GLU A 124 -3.31 -0.58 -0.52
C GLU A 124 -2.53 -1.73 0.11
N GLU A 125 -1.71 -2.40 -0.69
CA GLU A 125 -0.88 -3.51 -0.22
C GLU A 125 0.16 -3.00 0.77
N ALA A 126 0.74 -1.82 0.53
CA ALA A 126 1.63 -1.18 1.48
C ALA A 126 0.97 -0.97 2.86
N THR A 127 -0.25 -0.42 2.87
CA THR A 127 -1.05 -0.20 4.08
C THR A 127 -1.37 -1.50 4.79
N GLU A 128 -1.71 -2.57 4.06
CA GLU A 128 -1.97 -3.89 4.64
C GLU A 128 -0.71 -4.45 5.34
N TYR A 129 0.43 -4.46 4.65
CA TYR A 129 1.67 -5.01 5.20
C TYR A 129 2.24 -4.18 6.35
N PHE A 130 2.19 -2.85 6.29
CA PHE A 130 2.57 -2.02 7.43
C PHE A 130 1.63 -2.18 8.62
N SER A 131 0.32 -2.37 8.40
CA SER A 131 -0.64 -2.67 9.46
C SER A 131 -0.32 -4.01 10.13
N LYS A 132 -0.06 -5.06 9.33
CA LYS A 132 0.37 -6.37 9.84
C LYS A 132 1.65 -6.26 10.67
N ALA A 133 2.68 -5.58 10.16
CA ALA A 133 3.93 -5.35 10.89
C ALA A 133 3.71 -4.57 12.20
N TYR A 134 2.88 -3.54 12.20
CA TYR A 134 2.54 -2.76 13.38
C TYR A 134 1.83 -3.61 14.45
N ASN A 135 0.86 -4.43 14.06
CA ASN A 135 0.09 -5.26 14.99
C ASN A 135 0.96 -6.35 15.62
N ILE A 136 1.87 -6.97 14.85
CA ILE A 136 2.83 -7.97 15.38
C ILE A 136 3.84 -7.30 16.32
N ALA A 137 4.39 -6.14 15.95
CA ALA A 137 5.28 -5.39 16.85
C ALA A 137 4.58 -5.03 18.18
N ARG A 138 3.28 -4.70 18.11
CA ARG A 138 2.45 -4.41 19.28
C ARG A 138 2.20 -5.65 20.15
N SER A 139 1.96 -6.83 19.57
CA SER A 139 1.78 -8.06 20.36
C SER A 139 3.06 -8.46 21.08
N MET A 140 4.23 -8.24 20.47
CA MET A 140 5.54 -8.51 21.08
C MET A 140 5.97 -7.46 22.13
N GLY A 141 5.38 -6.26 22.12
CA GLY A 141 5.84 -5.14 22.96
C GLY A 141 7.16 -4.49 22.50
N ASP A 142 7.56 -4.69 21.24
CA ASP A 142 8.77 -4.09 20.67
C ASP A 142 8.55 -2.61 20.32
N LEU A 143 8.87 -1.72 21.26
CA LEU A 143 8.65 -0.27 21.12
C LEU A 143 9.34 0.36 19.90
N GLU A 144 10.52 -0.13 19.50
CA GLU A 144 11.25 0.39 18.34
C GLU A 144 10.50 0.05 17.04
N SER A 145 10.15 -1.22 16.89
CA SER A 145 9.37 -1.70 15.73
C SER A 145 7.97 -1.09 15.70
N ILE A 146 7.31 -0.92 16.84
CA ILE A 146 5.99 -0.26 16.95
C ILE A 146 6.06 1.15 16.38
N ASN A 147 7.02 1.96 16.81
CA ASN A 147 7.13 3.35 16.37
C ASN A 147 7.42 3.44 14.87
N THR A 148 8.36 2.63 14.40
CA THR A 148 8.76 2.59 12.99
C THR A 148 7.60 2.16 12.09
N ASN A 149 6.93 1.05 12.44
CA ASN A 149 5.80 0.52 11.67
C ASN A 149 4.59 1.46 11.71
N ARG A 150 4.32 2.12 12.84
CA ARG A 150 3.24 3.10 12.97
C ARG A 150 3.43 4.29 12.04
N VAL A 151 4.65 4.82 11.96
CA VAL A 151 4.98 5.95 11.07
C VAL A 151 4.76 5.54 9.62
N GLN A 152 5.32 4.40 9.19
CA GLN A 152 5.16 3.94 7.81
C GLN A 152 3.71 3.59 7.46
N TYR A 153 2.97 3.01 8.41
CA TYR A 153 1.53 2.75 8.25
C TYR A 153 0.77 4.05 7.98
N GLY A 154 1.01 5.10 8.78
CA GLY A 154 0.41 6.42 8.56
C GLY A 154 0.79 7.05 7.21
N ILE A 155 2.06 6.96 6.81
CA ILE A 155 2.54 7.45 5.51
C ILE A 155 1.83 6.73 4.36
N SER A 156 1.71 5.40 4.42
CA SER A 156 1.02 4.63 3.37
C SER A 156 -0.47 4.99 3.26
N MET A 157 -1.14 5.21 4.39
CA MET A 157 -2.53 5.68 4.41
C MET A 157 -2.66 7.06 3.76
N ALA A 158 -1.72 7.97 4.01
CA ALA A 158 -1.70 9.29 3.39
C ALA A 158 -1.47 9.20 1.87
N HIS A 159 -0.54 8.37 1.40
CA HIS A 159 -0.33 8.16 -0.03
C HIS A 159 -1.58 7.56 -0.70
N LYS A 160 -2.20 6.55 -0.09
CA LYS A 160 -3.45 5.95 -0.58
C LYS A 160 -4.55 7.00 -0.71
N MET A 161 -4.72 7.85 0.30
CA MET A 161 -5.69 8.95 0.29
C MET A 161 -5.38 9.99 -0.81
N LEU A 162 -4.12 10.42 -0.93
CA LEU A 162 -3.69 11.41 -1.92
C LEU A 162 -3.89 10.89 -3.35
N LYS A 163 -3.69 9.59 -3.57
CA LYS A 163 -3.97 8.94 -4.86
C LYS A 163 -5.46 9.00 -5.21
N GLY A 164 -6.34 8.63 -4.27
CA GLY A 164 -7.78 8.72 -4.48
C GLY A 164 -8.24 10.16 -4.75
N LEU A 165 -7.71 11.12 -4.00
CA LEU A 165 -7.97 12.55 -4.20
C LEU A 165 -7.55 13.03 -5.59
N SER A 166 -6.32 12.71 -6.02
CA SER A 166 -5.80 13.15 -7.32
C SER A 166 -6.56 12.52 -8.49
N GLU A 167 -6.93 11.24 -8.39
CA GLU A 167 -7.75 10.55 -9.39
C GLU A 167 -9.11 11.24 -9.58
N HIS A 168 -9.77 11.65 -8.49
CA HIS A 168 -11.06 12.34 -8.56
C HIS A 168 -10.95 13.78 -9.10
N ILE A 169 -9.88 14.50 -8.74
CA ILE A 169 -9.59 15.83 -9.29
C ILE A 169 -9.40 15.74 -10.80
N VAL A 170 -8.61 14.77 -11.27
CA VAL A 170 -8.34 14.55 -12.69
C VAL A 170 -9.60 14.12 -13.45
N MET A 171 -10.47 13.33 -12.82
CA MET A 171 -11.73 12.89 -13.45
C MET A 171 -12.65 14.08 -13.79
N GLY A 172 -12.73 15.09 -12.92
CA GLY A 172 -13.46 16.33 -13.18
C GLY A 172 -14.98 16.19 -13.41
N THR A 173 -15.56 15.02 -13.16
CA THR A 173 -17.00 14.77 -13.30
C THR A 173 -17.75 15.28 -12.07
N ARG A 174 -19.05 15.60 -12.23
CA ARG A 174 -19.88 16.04 -11.11
C ARG A 174 -19.89 15.05 -9.93
N PRO A 175 -20.09 13.74 -10.13
CA PRO A 175 -20.01 12.77 -9.02
C PRO A 175 -18.62 12.72 -8.35
N ALA A 176 -17.55 12.91 -9.11
CA ALA A 176 -16.20 12.97 -8.55
C ALA A 176 -15.98 14.22 -7.69
N LEU A 177 -16.49 15.39 -8.14
CA LEU A 177 -16.45 16.62 -7.36
C LEU A 177 -17.31 16.53 -6.09
N GLU A 178 -18.49 15.90 -6.17
CA GLU A 178 -19.34 15.63 -5.00
C GLU A 178 -18.62 14.74 -3.98
N ARG A 179 -17.93 13.67 -4.43
CA ARG A 179 -17.10 12.83 -3.56
C ARG A 179 -15.97 13.63 -2.88
N LEU A 180 -15.33 14.56 -3.59
CA LEU A 180 -14.30 15.44 -3.02
C LEU A 180 -14.89 16.37 -1.94
N CYS A 181 -16.11 16.88 -2.15
CA CYS A 181 -16.83 17.66 -1.15
C CYS A 181 -17.18 16.82 0.09
N GLU A 182 -17.69 15.60 -0.09
CA GLU A 182 -17.96 14.67 1.01
C GLU A 182 -16.70 14.36 1.83
N TRP A 183 -15.58 14.07 1.14
CA TRP A 183 -14.29 13.87 1.80
C TRP A 183 -13.83 15.12 2.56
N LYS A 184 -14.07 16.31 1.99
CA LYS A 184 -13.75 17.60 2.63
C LYS A 184 -14.51 17.78 3.95
N ASP A 185 -15.70 17.22 4.09
CA ASP A 185 -16.51 17.36 5.29
C ASP A 185 -16.28 16.22 6.28
N ALA A 186 -16.19 14.97 5.79
CA ALA A 186 -16.15 13.76 6.62
C ALA A 186 -14.76 13.19 6.87
N ARG A 187 -13.75 13.53 6.04
CA ARG A 187 -12.39 12.95 6.05
C ARG A 187 -12.36 11.40 5.91
N THR A 188 -13.40 10.81 5.32
CA THR A 188 -13.51 9.36 5.11
C THR A 188 -12.83 8.92 3.82
N ASP A 189 -12.10 7.80 3.86
CA ASP A 189 -11.45 7.21 2.67
C ASP A 189 -12.46 6.45 1.80
N ASP A 190 -13.33 7.19 1.13
CA ASP A 190 -14.44 6.65 0.35
C ASP A 190 -14.20 6.71 -1.16
N PHE A 191 -13.00 7.07 -1.61
CA PHE A 191 -12.69 7.27 -3.04
C PHE A 191 -12.90 6.01 -3.90
N LYS A 192 -12.89 4.81 -3.32
CA LYS A 192 -13.16 3.56 -4.05
C LYS A 192 -14.64 3.19 -4.17
N LYS A 193 -15.54 3.87 -3.45
CA LYS A 193 -16.97 3.54 -3.53
C LYS A 193 -17.50 3.84 -4.94
N PRO A 194 -18.33 2.95 -5.53
CA PRO A 194 -19.00 3.23 -6.79
C PRO A 194 -19.76 4.55 -6.73
N PHE A 195 -19.86 5.26 -7.86
CA PHE A 195 -20.76 6.41 -7.93
C PHE A 195 -22.22 5.93 -7.89
N PRO A 196 -23.11 6.71 -7.25
CA PRO A 196 -24.53 6.40 -7.29
C PRO A 196 -25.02 6.39 -8.75
N GLU A 197 -25.90 5.44 -9.07
CA GLU A 197 -26.52 5.37 -10.40
C GLU A 197 -27.27 6.68 -10.69
N PRO A 198 -27.24 7.18 -11.94
CA PRO A 198 -28.02 8.35 -12.31
C PRO A 198 -29.50 8.06 -12.02
N LYS A 199 -30.12 8.89 -11.19
CA LYS A 199 -31.56 8.81 -10.95
C LYS A 199 -32.25 9.00 -12.30
N VAL A 200 -32.89 7.94 -12.82
CA VAL A 200 -33.80 8.06 -13.95
C VAL A 200 -34.95 8.93 -13.45
N GLU A 201 -34.99 10.20 -13.86
CA GLU A 201 -36.15 11.04 -13.57
C GLU A 201 -37.36 10.40 -14.25
N GLU A 202 -38.31 9.89 -13.46
CA GLU A 202 -39.61 9.48 -13.99
C GLU A 202 -40.24 10.68 -14.70
N PRO A 203 -40.75 10.52 -15.94
CA PRO A 203 -41.31 11.62 -16.68
C PRO A 203 -42.42 12.28 -15.85
N PRO A 204 -42.51 13.63 -15.85
CA PRO A 204 -43.47 14.35 -15.03
C PRO A 204 -44.88 13.83 -15.33
N ALA A 205 -45.59 13.45 -14.27
CA ALA A 205 -46.97 12.98 -14.37
C ALA A 205 -47.79 13.98 -15.19
N PRO A 206 -48.63 13.52 -16.15
CA PRO A 206 -49.38 14.41 -17.02
C PRO A 206 -50.20 15.38 -16.17
N SER A 207 -50.01 16.67 -16.41
CA SER A 207 -50.69 17.75 -15.69
C SER A 207 -52.20 17.58 -15.80
N ALA A 208 -52.89 17.54 -14.66
CA ALA A 208 -54.34 17.42 -14.60
C ALA A 208 -55.00 18.58 -15.37
N PRO A 209 -56.12 18.33 -16.09
CA PRO A 209 -56.83 19.37 -16.84
C PRO A 209 -57.26 20.50 -15.91
N LYS A 210 -56.99 21.76 -16.31
CA LYS A 210 -57.49 22.94 -15.60
C LYS A 210 -59.02 22.96 -15.69
N GLU A 211 -59.69 22.93 -14.54
CA GLU A 211 -61.12 23.20 -14.42
C GLU A 211 -61.41 24.63 -14.91
N GLU A 212 -62.13 24.76 -16.03
CA GLU A 212 -62.69 26.04 -16.47
C GLU A 212 -63.84 26.41 -15.54
N ALA A 213 -63.70 27.53 -14.83
CA ALA A 213 -64.74 28.06 -13.96
C ALA A 213 -65.95 28.54 -14.80
N GLU A 214 -67.11 27.92 -14.59
CA GLU A 214 -68.40 28.40 -15.10
C GLU A 214 -68.72 29.80 -14.53
N LYS A 215 -69.01 30.75 -15.42
CA LYS A 215 -69.57 32.07 -15.06
C LYS A 215 -71.05 31.91 -14.67
N PRO A 216 -71.54 32.56 -13.60
CA PRO A 216 -72.97 32.61 -13.35
C PRO A 216 -73.62 33.68 -14.22
N ALA A 217 -74.74 33.30 -14.86
CA ALA A 217 -75.70 34.21 -15.47
C ALA A 217 -76.72 34.64 -14.42
N SER A 218 -77.01 35.94 -14.31
CA SER A 218 -78.27 36.42 -13.73
C SER A 218 -78.73 37.72 -14.37
N GLU A 219 -80.02 37.74 -14.64
CA GLU A 219 -80.81 38.62 -15.49
C GLU A 219 -81.05 40.06 -15.01
N LYS A 220 -81.50 40.84 -16.00
CA LYS A 220 -82.06 42.19 -16.02
C LYS A 220 -83.21 42.45 -15.03
N ALA A 221 -83.31 43.71 -14.59
CA ALA A 221 -84.52 44.56 -14.64
C ALA A 221 -84.11 46.02 -14.36
N GLU A 222 -84.07 46.88 -15.37
CA GLU A 222 -85.03 47.98 -15.61
C GLU A 222 -85.31 48.92 -14.42
N SER A 223 -84.82 50.16 -14.50
CA SER A 223 -85.72 51.33 -14.44
C SER A 223 -85.05 52.58 -15.04
N SER A 224 -85.87 53.31 -15.79
CA SER A 224 -85.60 54.45 -16.66
C SER A 224 -85.61 55.82 -15.95
N LYS A 225 -85.14 56.82 -16.72
CA LYS A 225 -85.22 58.30 -16.57
C LYS A 225 -84.03 58.91 -15.84
N GLY A 226 -83.35 59.92 -16.36
CA GLY A 226 -83.57 60.76 -17.53
C GLY A 226 -82.97 62.14 -17.24
N GLU A 227 -82.74 62.88 -18.32
CA GLU A 227 -82.44 64.33 -18.42
C GLU A 227 -80.97 64.80 -18.42
N GLU A 228 -80.63 65.26 -19.63
CA GLU A 228 -79.56 66.15 -20.05
C GLU A 228 -79.68 67.54 -19.40
N ALA A 229 -78.55 68.22 -19.20
CA ALA A 229 -78.16 69.38 -20.01
C ALA A 229 -76.98 70.13 -19.36
N SER A 230 -75.98 70.39 -20.21
CA SER A 230 -75.03 71.52 -20.25
C SER A 230 -74.19 71.88 -19.02
#